data_AF-A0A2G9NEZ5-F1
#
_entry.id   AF-A0A2G9NEZ5-F1
#
_cell.length_a   1.000
_cell.length_b   1.000
_cell.length_c   1.000
_cell.angle_alpha   90.00
_cell.angle_beta   90.00
_cell.angle_gamma   90.00
#
_symmetry.space_group_name_H-M   'P 1'
#
loop_
_entity.id
_entity.type
_entity.pdbx_description
1 polymer ?
#
loop_
_entity_poly.entity_id
_entity_poly.type
_entity_poly.pdbx_seq_one_letter_code
_entity_poly.pdbx_strand_id
1 'polypeptide(L)'
;MQGLIGLGIFLVLGNLFYYGRVFGGGDAKLMIGLGAIIGISSDTMTNLKGYLAFIITFLIIGAVYGIIASIVIMIKEKKKSMKKELRKEIRKNKNLVITGIIMGIIILVPIIIIKETILYLIPLLIIITPVLLSWAVAYERTYMIKTIITKELQPGDVITKNIKIKSGKTIKASFEGITKKEIMMIKKARIKNVEIKNGIPFTLTFLLTIISYYYLISSGRI
;
A
#
# COMPACT_ATOMS: atom_id res chain seq x y z
N MET A 1 -13.01 2.62 -28.98
CA MET A 1 -13.11 3.94 -28.29
C MET A 1 -13.24 3.79 -26.77
N GLN A 2 -14.07 2.86 -26.27
CA GLN A 2 -14.28 2.66 -24.84
C GLN A 2 -13.00 2.28 -24.05
N GLY A 3 -12.12 1.43 -24.59
CA GLY A 3 -10.82 1.14 -23.97
C GLY A 3 -9.90 2.36 -23.83
N LEU A 4 -10.00 3.37 -24.71
CA LEU A 4 -9.24 4.62 -24.57
C LEU A 4 -9.77 5.47 -23.40
N ILE A 5 -11.08 5.45 -23.17
CA ILE A 5 -11.70 6.13 -22.02
C ILE A 5 -11.23 5.46 -20.72
N GLY A 6 -11.26 4.12 -20.67
CA GLY A 6 -10.73 3.35 -19.55
C GLY A 6 -9.25 3.62 -19.29
N LEU A 7 -8.42 3.62 -20.35
CA LEU A 7 -7.01 4.02 -20.25
C LEU A 7 -6.86 5.41 -19.65
N GLY A 8 -7.65 6.40 -20.10
CA GLY A 8 -7.60 7.77 -19.57
C GLY A 8 -7.93 7.85 -18.09
N ILE A 9 -8.99 7.17 -17.64
CA ILE A 9 -9.38 7.12 -16.22
C ILE A 9 -8.27 6.49 -15.37
N PHE A 10 -7.76 5.34 -15.80
CA PHE A 10 -6.73 4.62 -15.05
C PHE A 10 -5.35 5.28 -15.16
N LEU A 11 -5.08 6.08 -16.19
CA LEU A 11 -3.92 6.96 -16.27
C LEU A 11 -3.93 8.00 -15.15
N VAL A 12 -5.07 8.65 -14.92
CA VAL A 12 -5.22 9.61 -13.82
C VAL A 12 -5.10 8.90 -12.47
N LEU A 13 -5.81 7.79 -12.27
CA LEU A 13 -5.76 7.03 -11.02
C LEU A 13 -4.38 6.45 -10.71
N GLY A 14 -3.72 5.85 -11.70
CA GLY A 14 -2.38 5.28 -11.56
C GLY A 14 -1.36 6.35 -11.16
N ASN A 15 -1.43 7.53 -11.77
CA ASN A 15 -0.57 8.66 -11.39
C ASN A 15 -0.91 9.20 -9.99
N LEU A 16 -2.19 9.32 -9.63
CA LEU A 16 -2.60 9.72 -8.29
C LEU A 16 -2.03 8.79 -7.22
N PHE A 17 -2.10 7.47 -7.43
CA PHE A 17 -1.53 6.51 -6.49
C PHE A 17 0.00 6.48 -6.49
N TYR A 18 0.64 6.73 -7.64
CA TYR A 18 2.09 6.83 -7.72
C TYR A 18 2.63 8.05 -6.96
N TYR A 19 2.11 9.25 -7.26
CA TYR A 19 2.53 10.48 -6.57
C TYR A 19 2.05 10.53 -5.12
N GLY A 20 0.93 9.88 -4.81
CA GLY A 20 0.44 9.62 -3.45
C GLY A 20 1.29 8.62 -2.66
N ARG A 21 2.31 8.02 -3.27
CA ARG A 21 3.21 7.01 -2.67
C ARG A 21 2.48 5.74 -2.16
N VAL A 22 1.32 5.45 -2.76
CA VAL A 22 0.55 4.23 -2.50
C VAL A 22 1.12 3.09 -3.33
N PHE A 23 1.48 3.36 -4.59
CA PHE A 23 1.99 2.38 -5.54
C PHE A 23 3.42 2.65 -5.95
N GLY A 24 4.18 1.58 -6.16
CA GLY A 24 5.44 1.64 -6.89
C GLY A 24 5.22 1.97 -8.37
N GLY A 25 6.29 2.37 -9.06
CA GLY A 25 6.21 2.71 -10.50
C GLY A 25 5.74 1.53 -11.38
N GLY A 26 6.01 0.29 -10.97
CA GLY A 26 5.50 -0.91 -11.64
C GLY A 26 3.98 -1.07 -11.47
N ASP A 27 3.49 -1.00 -10.23
CA ASP A 27 2.07 -1.15 -9.89
C ASP A 27 1.21 -0.07 -10.56
N ALA A 28 1.70 1.17 -10.62
CA ALA A 28 1.03 2.25 -11.33
C ALA A 28 0.86 1.92 -12.82
N LYS A 29 1.91 1.43 -13.49
CA LYS A 29 1.83 1.06 -14.92
C LYS A 29 0.90 -0.12 -15.15
N LEU A 30 0.86 -1.10 -14.24
CA LEU A 30 -0.09 -2.21 -14.31
C LEU A 30 -1.54 -1.70 -14.23
N MET A 31 -1.84 -0.82 -13.27
CA MET A 31 -3.16 -0.19 -13.13
C MET A 31 -3.58 0.52 -14.42
N ILE A 32 -2.68 1.31 -15.02
CA ILE A 32 -2.93 2.05 -16.27
C ILE A 32 -3.23 1.08 -17.42
N GLY A 33 -2.40 0.05 -17.60
CA GLY A 33 -2.55 -0.94 -18.66
C GLY A 33 -3.88 -1.70 -18.57
N LEU A 34 -4.30 -2.07 -17.35
CA LEU A 34 -5.57 -2.77 -17.13
C LEU A 34 -6.79 -1.91 -17.44
N GLY A 35 -6.71 -0.59 -17.26
CA GLY A 35 -7.79 0.32 -17.64
C GLY A 35 -8.19 0.22 -19.12
N ALA A 36 -7.24 -0.08 -20.00
CA ALA A 36 -7.52 -0.28 -21.43
C ALA A 36 -8.27 -1.59 -21.71
N ILE A 37 -8.08 -2.61 -20.87
CA ILE A 37 -8.61 -3.97 -21.06
C ILE A 37 -10.03 -4.10 -20.51
N ILE A 38 -10.37 -3.38 -19.43
CA ILE A 38 -11.64 -3.54 -18.71
C ILE A 38 -12.86 -3.03 -19.51
N GLY A 39 -12.69 -2.04 -20.39
CA GLY A 39 -13.79 -1.40 -21.14
C GLY A 39 -14.32 -2.23 -22.31
N ILE A 40 -14.99 -3.35 -22.03
CA ILE A 40 -15.38 -4.36 -23.02
C ILE A 40 -16.76 -4.08 -23.64
N SER A 41 -17.67 -3.41 -22.94
CA SER A 41 -19.03 -3.17 -23.43
C SER A 41 -19.11 -1.95 -24.37
N SER A 42 -20.12 -1.91 -25.24
CA SER A 42 -20.38 -0.76 -26.12
C SER A 42 -20.96 0.44 -25.37
N ASP A 43 -21.68 0.19 -24.28
CA ASP A 43 -22.33 1.20 -23.45
C ASP A 43 -21.37 1.84 -22.42
N THR A 44 -21.34 3.17 -22.40
CA THR A 44 -20.44 3.94 -21.52
C THR A 44 -20.84 3.80 -20.05
N MET A 45 -22.14 3.75 -19.73
CA MET A 45 -22.60 3.65 -18.34
C MET A 45 -22.25 2.30 -17.73
N THR A 46 -22.40 1.22 -18.51
CA THR A 46 -22.02 -0.14 -18.13
C THR A 46 -20.51 -0.23 -17.89
N ASN A 47 -19.68 0.34 -18.77
CA ASN A 47 -18.23 0.39 -18.55
C ASN A 47 -17.84 1.18 -17.29
N LEU A 48 -18.51 2.30 -17.00
CA LEU A 48 -18.22 3.10 -15.82
C LEU A 48 -18.50 2.32 -14.52
N LYS A 49 -19.63 1.59 -14.47
CA LYS A 49 -19.93 0.65 -13.38
C LYS A 49 -18.86 -0.43 -13.27
N GLY A 50 -18.42 -0.98 -14.40
CA GLY A 50 -17.32 -1.95 -14.48
C GLY A 50 -16.00 -1.43 -13.91
N TYR A 51 -15.59 -0.22 -14.27
CA TYR A 51 -14.38 0.41 -13.73
C TYR A 51 -14.46 0.61 -12.21
N LEU A 52 -15.60 1.11 -11.72
CA LEU A 52 -15.82 1.30 -10.30
C LEU A 52 -15.79 -0.04 -9.54
N ALA A 53 -16.48 -1.05 -10.07
CA ALA A 53 -16.47 -2.40 -9.54
C ALA A 53 -15.06 -3.01 -9.48
N PHE A 54 -14.26 -2.81 -10.52
CA PHE A 54 -12.86 -3.25 -10.55
C PHE A 54 -12.05 -2.57 -9.44
N ILE A 55 -12.15 -1.24 -9.29
CA ILE A 55 -11.42 -0.49 -8.26
C ILE A 55 -11.83 -0.94 -6.85
N ILE A 56 -13.13 -1.10 -6.59
CA ILE A 56 -13.63 -1.56 -5.29
C ILE A 56 -13.10 -2.97 -5.00
N THR A 57 -13.19 -3.87 -5.98
CA THR A 57 -12.69 -5.25 -5.87
C THR A 57 -11.18 -5.27 -5.62
N PHE A 58 -10.42 -4.40 -6.31
CA PHE A 58 -8.99 -4.23 -6.13
C PHE A 58 -8.64 -3.79 -4.71
N LEU A 59 -9.34 -2.79 -4.17
CA LEU A 59 -9.11 -2.28 -2.82
C LEU A 59 -9.41 -3.36 -1.77
N ILE A 60 -10.50 -4.12 -1.94
CA ILE A 60 -10.87 -5.21 -1.03
C ILE A 60 -9.81 -6.32 -1.04
N ILE A 61 -9.46 -6.83 -2.24
CA ILE A 61 -8.47 -7.90 -2.38
C ILE A 61 -7.09 -7.42 -1.91
N GLY A 62 -6.72 -6.17 -2.20
CA GLY A 62 -5.47 -5.57 -1.76
C GLY A 62 -5.39 -5.44 -0.25
N ALA A 63 -6.47 -5.01 0.41
CA ALA A 63 -6.53 -4.95 1.87
C ALA A 63 -6.41 -6.34 2.50
N VAL A 64 -7.17 -7.32 2.00
CA VAL A 64 -7.13 -8.71 2.49
C VAL A 64 -5.73 -9.32 2.28
N TYR A 65 -5.18 -9.20 1.07
CA TYR A 65 -3.85 -9.71 0.76
C TYR A 65 -2.77 -9.05 1.61
N GLY A 66 -2.80 -7.73 1.77
CA GLY A 66 -1.84 -6.99 2.58
C GLY A 66 -1.85 -7.44 4.05
N ILE A 67 -3.04 -7.66 4.62
CA ILE A 67 -3.20 -8.17 5.99
C ILE A 67 -2.65 -9.60 6.09
N ILE A 68 -3.07 -10.50 5.19
CA ILE A 68 -2.62 -11.91 5.20
C ILE A 68 -1.11 -11.99 5.05
N ALA A 69 -0.53 -11.31 4.07
CA ALA A 69 0.91 -11.30 3.84
C ALA A 69 1.68 -10.78 5.06
N SER A 70 1.16 -9.72 5.70
CA SER A 70 1.77 -9.16 6.91
C SER A 70 1.73 -10.14 8.09
N ILE A 71 0.60 -10.82 8.30
CA ILE A 71 0.45 -11.85 9.33
C ILE A 71 1.41 -13.02 9.06
N VAL A 72 1.48 -13.51 7.82
CA VAL A 72 2.37 -14.60 7.42
C VAL A 72 3.83 -14.26 7.72
N ILE A 73 4.29 -13.05 7.36
CA ILE A 73 5.65 -12.59 7.64
C ILE A 73 5.89 -12.48 9.16
N MET A 74 4.93 -11.95 9.90
CA MET A 74 5.00 -11.81 11.35
C MET A 74 5.15 -13.17 12.06
N ILE A 75 4.37 -14.17 11.63
CA ILE A 75 4.41 -15.54 12.17
C ILE A 75 5.71 -16.25 11.78
N LYS A 76 6.23 -16.03 10.56
CA LYS A 76 7.48 -16.63 10.09
C LYS A 76 8.71 -16.07 10.80
N GLU A 77 8.84 -14.75 10.92
CA GLU A 77 10.03 -14.11 11.49
C GLU A 77 10.00 -14.00 13.03
N LYS A 78 8.82 -14.05 13.68
CA LYS A 78 8.62 -14.05 15.15
C LYS A 78 9.47 -13.02 15.93
N LYS A 79 9.72 -11.85 15.36
CA LYS A 79 10.54 -10.80 15.98
C LYS A 79 9.90 -10.24 17.26
N LYS A 80 10.55 -10.47 18.40
CA LYS A 80 10.12 -9.94 19.72
C LYS A 80 10.05 -8.41 19.75
N SER A 81 10.82 -7.73 18.89
CA SER A 81 10.83 -6.26 18.77
C SER A 81 9.50 -5.67 18.32
N MET A 82 8.62 -6.42 17.66
CA MET A 82 7.33 -5.91 17.16
C MET A 82 6.45 -5.33 18.28
N LYS A 83 6.33 -6.04 19.41
CA LYS A 83 5.54 -5.56 20.56
C LYS A 83 6.11 -4.26 21.13
N LYS A 84 7.44 -4.12 21.14
CA LYS A 84 8.14 -2.94 21.64
C LYS A 84 7.92 -1.74 20.73
N GLU A 85 8.08 -1.91 19.41
CA GLU A 85 7.85 -0.84 18.43
C GLU A 85 6.38 -0.42 18.38
N LEU A 86 5.42 -1.36 18.47
CA LEU A 86 4.00 -1.05 18.52
C LEU A 86 3.65 -0.17 19.73
N ARG A 87 4.11 -0.55 20.93
CA ARG A 87 3.90 0.25 22.15
C ARG A 87 4.52 1.63 22.04
N LYS A 88 5.72 1.72 21.44
CA LYS A 88 6.41 2.99 21.22
C LYS A 88 5.59 3.90 20.30
N GLU A 89 5.03 3.37 19.21
CA GLU A 89 4.30 4.19 18.25
C GLU A 89 2.90 4.58 18.74
N ILE A 90 2.21 3.70 19.48
CA ILE A 90 0.97 4.06 20.18
C ILE A 90 1.23 5.17 21.21
N ARG A 91 2.33 5.08 21.97
CA ARG A 91 2.67 6.12 22.97
C ARG A 91 3.03 7.45 22.31
N LYS A 92 3.76 7.42 21.18
CA LYS A 92 4.09 8.60 20.40
C LYS A 92 2.84 9.27 19.82
N ASN A 93 1.90 8.48 19.33
CA ASN A 93 0.65 8.96 18.73
C ASN A 93 -0.54 8.90 19.71
N LYS A 94 -0.28 8.93 21.02
CA LYS A 94 -1.29 8.72 22.07
C LYS A 94 -2.48 9.66 21.90
N ASN A 95 -2.23 10.92 21.59
CA ASN A 95 -3.29 11.91 21.39
C ASN A 95 -4.19 11.54 20.21
N LEU A 96 -3.62 11.15 19.06
CA LEU A 96 -4.41 10.71 17.91
C LEU A 96 -5.26 9.48 18.22
N VAL A 97 -4.71 8.51 18.95
CA VAL A 97 -5.44 7.31 19.38
C VAL A 97 -6.60 7.69 20.30
N ILE A 98 -6.36 8.53 21.32
CA ILE A 98 -7.39 8.96 22.26
C ILE A 98 -8.46 9.79 21.55
N THR A 99 -8.08 10.75 20.70
CA THR A 99 -9.01 11.57 19.93
C THR A 99 -9.88 10.71 19.02
N GLY A 100 -9.30 9.72 18.33
CA GLY A 100 -10.07 8.76 17.51
C GLY A 100 -11.07 7.94 18.33
N ILE A 101 -10.67 7.47 19.52
CA ILE A 101 -11.57 6.75 20.44
C ILE A 101 -12.73 7.65 20.89
N ILE A 102 -12.43 8.87 21.33
CA ILE A 102 -13.45 9.83 21.78
C ILE A 102 -14.42 10.17 20.65
N MET A 103 -13.91 10.51 19.45
CA MET A 103 -14.74 10.81 18.29
C MET A 103 -15.62 9.64 17.89
N GLY A 104 -15.06 8.42 17.87
CA GLY A 104 -15.82 7.21 17.58
C GLY A 104 -16.96 6.98 18.56
N ILE A 105 -16.72 7.18 19.87
CA ILE A 105 -17.76 7.06 20.90
C ILE A 105 -18.83 8.14 20.74
N ILE A 106 -18.44 9.40 20.51
CA ILE A 106 -19.38 10.51 20.29
C ILE A 106 -20.31 10.22 19.10
N ILE A 107 -19.78 9.68 18.01
CA ILE A 107 -20.56 9.31 16.82
C ILE A 107 -21.41 8.06 17.05
N LEU A 108 -20.97 7.14 17.91
CA LEU A 108 -21.71 5.92 18.22
C LEU A 108 -23.05 6.21 18.93
N VAL A 109 -23.09 7.21 19.83
CA VAL A 109 -24.29 7.57 20.60
C VAL A 109 -25.52 7.88 19.72
N PRO A 110 -25.47 8.81 18.74
CA PRO A 110 -26.62 9.06 17.88
C PRO A 110 -26.97 7.87 16.97
N ILE A 111 -25.99 7.06 16.56
CA ILE A 111 -26.24 5.88 15.72
C ILE A 111 -27.06 4.82 16.47
N ILE A 112 -26.81 4.63 17.77
CA ILE A 112 -27.60 3.73 18.62
C ILE A 112 -29.09 4.15 18.63
N ILE A 113 -29.37 5.46 18.60
CA ILE A 113 -30.73 6.00 18.57
C ILE A 113 -31.39 5.70 17.22
N ILE A 114 -30.66 5.88 16.12
CA ILE A 114 -31.14 5.67 14.75
C ILE A 114 -31.40 4.18 14.45
N LYS A 115 -30.70 3.26 15.13
CA LYS A 115 -30.82 1.79 14.99
C LYS A 115 -30.48 1.22 13.61
N GLU A 116 -29.89 2.00 12.72
CA GLU A 116 -29.45 1.53 11.40
C GLU A 116 -28.14 0.75 11.50
N THR A 117 -28.20 -0.56 11.21
CA THR A 117 -27.07 -1.48 11.45
C THR A 117 -25.82 -1.12 10.64
N ILE A 118 -25.98 -0.62 9.42
CA ILE A 118 -24.85 -0.28 8.54
C ILE A 118 -24.01 0.89 9.10
N LEU A 119 -24.64 1.79 9.86
CA LEU A 119 -23.97 2.99 10.38
C LEU A 119 -22.94 2.68 11.47
N TYR A 120 -23.06 1.55 12.18
CA TYR A 120 -22.09 1.14 13.20
C TYR A 120 -20.67 0.93 12.65
N LEU A 121 -20.51 0.74 11.34
CA LEU A 121 -19.19 0.63 10.71
C LEU A 121 -18.38 1.92 10.80
N ILE A 122 -19.04 3.09 10.77
CA ILE A 122 -18.37 4.40 10.79
C ILE A 122 -17.60 4.63 12.10
N PRO A 123 -18.21 4.57 13.30
CA PRO A 123 -17.48 4.76 14.55
C PRO A 123 -16.42 3.67 14.75
N LEU A 124 -16.69 2.43 14.32
CA LEU A 124 -15.69 1.34 14.37
C LEU A 124 -14.44 1.69 13.55
N LEU A 125 -14.61 2.16 12.31
CA LEU A 125 -13.50 2.58 11.45
C LEU A 125 -12.71 3.74 12.08
N ILE A 126 -13.39 4.73 12.66
CA ILE A 126 -12.73 5.88 13.31
C ILE A 126 -11.88 5.42 14.50
N ILE A 127 -12.39 4.49 15.32
CA ILE A 127 -11.68 3.97 16.50
C ILE A 127 -10.46 3.13 16.07
N ILE A 128 -10.64 2.26 15.07
CA ILE A 128 -9.61 1.28 14.69
C ILE A 128 -8.49 1.89 13.84
N THR A 129 -8.79 2.93 13.05
CA THR A 129 -7.82 3.55 12.13
C THR A 129 -6.52 4.04 12.80
N PRO A 130 -6.53 4.84 13.89
CA PRO A 130 -5.28 5.31 14.50
C PRO A 130 -4.44 4.16 15.10
N VAL A 131 -5.11 3.09 15.56
CA VAL A 131 -4.44 1.87 16.04
C VAL A 131 -3.81 1.11 14.88
N LEU A 132 -4.54 0.94 13.78
CA LEU A 132 -4.04 0.31 12.55
C LEU A 132 -2.87 1.08 11.95
N LEU A 133 -2.91 2.42 11.93
CA LEU A 133 -1.80 3.25 11.46
C LEU A 133 -0.55 3.04 12.33
N SER A 134 -0.72 3.03 13.65
CA SER A 134 0.38 2.75 14.58
C SER A 134 0.95 1.35 14.38
N TRP A 135 0.08 0.37 14.12
CA TRP A 135 0.49 -1.00 13.79
C TRP A 135 1.23 -1.10 12.47
N ALA A 136 0.76 -0.45 11.41
CA ALA A 136 1.39 -0.46 10.10
C ALA A 136 2.81 0.14 10.15
N VAL A 137 2.99 1.26 10.87
CA VAL A 137 4.32 1.88 11.06
C VAL A 137 5.25 0.98 11.88
N ALA A 138 4.75 0.35 12.94
CA ALA A 138 5.54 -0.59 13.73
C ALA A 138 5.93 -1.84 12.93
N TYR A 139 5.02 -2.35 12.10
CA TYR A 139 5.25 -3.46 11.19
C TYR A 139 6.34 -3.11 10.18
N GLU A 140 6.24 -1.95 9.53
CA GLU A 140 7.23 -1.47 8.57
C GLU A 140 8.64 -1.44 9.18
N ARG A 141 8.80 -0.82 10.35
CA ARG A 141 10.10 -0.71 11.02
C ARG A 141 10.69 -2.05 11.44
N THR A 142 9.83 -3.03 11.74
CA THR A 142 10.27 -4.33 12.28
C THR A 142 10.55 -5.36 11.19
N TYR A 143 9.71 -5.40 10.16
CA TYR A 143 9.69 -6.48 9.17
C TYR A 143 10.07 -6.02 7.76
N MET A 144 9.74 -4.79 7.37
CA MET A 144 10.05 -4.27 6.03
C MET A 144 11.44 -3.68 5.93
N ILE A 145 11.93 -3.00 6.98
CA ILE A 145 13.29 -2.46 6.99
C ILE A 145 14.29 -3.59 7.25
N LYS A 146 15.19 -3.82 6.30
CA LYS A 146 16.23 -4.84 6.39
C LYS A 146 17.59 -4.25 6.05
N THR A 147 18.62 -4.70 6.77
CA THR A 147 20.01 -4.37 6.45
C THR A 147 20.56 -5.47 5.54
N ILE A 148 20.92 -5.10 4.32
CA ILE A 148 21.53 -6.02 3.36
C ILE A 148 22.98 -5.63 3.05
N ILE A 149 23.74 -6.60 2.55
CA ILE A 149 25.12 -6.36 2.13
C ILE A 149 25.08 -5.65 0.78
N THR A 150 25.97 -4.69 0.56
CA THR A 150 26.04 -3.88 -0.67
C THR A 150 26.23 -4.70 -1.95
N LYS A 151 26.72 -5.95 -1.83
CA LYS A 151 26.83 -6.90 -2.94
C LYS A 151 25.45 -7.33 -3.47
N GLU A 152 24.46 -7.41 -2.59
CA GLU A 152 23.09 -7.88 -2.87
C GLU A 152 22.18 -6.77 -3.38
N LEU A 153 22.62 -5.50 -3.35
CA LEU A 153 21.83 -4.38 -3.85
C LEU A 153 21.46 -4.56 -5.31
N GLN A 154 20.17 -4.40 -5.60
CA GLN A 154 19.58 -4.48 -6.92
C GLN A 154 19.00 -3.12 -7.35
N PRO A 155 18.97 -2.82 -8.66
CA PRO A 155 18.31 -1.63 -9.15
C PRO A 155 16.83 -1.63 -8.76
N GLY A 156 16.36 -0.52 -8.19
CA GLY A 156 15.00 -0.40 -7.66
C GLY A 156 14.88 -0.63 -6.14
N ASP A 157 15.96 -1.05 -5.45
CA ASP A 157 15.94 -1.13 -3.99
C ASP A 157 15.73 0.26 -3.36
N VAL A 158 14.75 0.36 -2.46
CA VAL A 158 14.41 1.61 -1.77
C VAL A 158 15.25 1.74 -0.51
N ILE A 159 16.26 2.62 -0.52
CA ILE A 159 17.08 2.90 0.67
C ILE A 159 16.29 3.74 1.69
N THR A 160 16.44 3.44 2.98
CA THR A 160 15.68 4.13 4.04
C THR A 160 16.30 5.46 4.45
N LYS A 161 17.61 5.62 4.25
CA LYS A 161 18.40 6.77 4.71
C LYS A 161 19.32 7.27 3.60
N ASN A 162 19.58 8.57 3.60
CA ASN A 162 20.56 9.17 2.70
C ASN A 162 21.94 8.58 2.96
N ILE A 163 22.65 8.21 1.90
CA ILE A 163 23.99 7.64 1.97
C ILE A 163 25.00 8.71 1.57
N LYS A 164 25.80 9.16 2.53
CA LYS A 164 26.92 10.07 2.26
C LYS A 164 28.12 9.28 1.75
N ILE A 165 28.62 9.66 0.58
CA ILE A 165 29.83 9.11 -0.01
C ILE A 165 31.02 9.99 0.37
N LYS A 166 32.20 9.37 0.55
CA LYS A 166 33.45 10.08 0.90
C LYS A 166 33.82 11.24 -0.04
N SER A 167 33.33 11.22 -1.29
CA SER A 167 33.53 12.29 -2.27
C SER A 167 32.62 13.51 -2.10
N GLY A 168 31.90 13.62 -0.97
CA GLY A 168 30.96 14.72 -0.69
C GLY A 168 29.59 14.56 -1.37
N LYS A 169 29.44 13.61 -2.30
CA LYS A 169 28.14 13.29 -2.91
C LYS A 169 27.23 12.54 -1.94
N THR A 170 25.95 12.90 -1.92
CA THR A 170 24.93 12.23 -1.10
C THR A 170 23.91 11.57 -2.02
N ILE A 171 23.75 10.25 -1.91
CA ILE A 171 22.65 9.53 -2.55
C ILE A 171 21.42 9.73 -1.65
N LYS A 172 20.38 10.34 -2.19
CA LYS A 172 19.15 10.61 -1.45
C LYS A 172 18.27 9.37 -1.42
N ALA A 173 17.59 9.14 -0.30
CA ALA A 173 16.52 8.17 -0.23
C ALA A 173 15.38 8.61 -1.15
N SER A 174 15.06 7.76 -2.13
CA SER A 174 14.00 7.98 -3.12
C SER A 174 13.03 6.80 -3.11
N PHE A 175 11.78 7.07 -3.44
CA PHE A 175 10.73 6.04 -3.53
C PHE A 175 10.87 5.18 -4.80
N GLU A 176 11.53 5.71 -5.84
CA GLU A 176 11.83 5.01 -7.09
C GLU A 176 12.91 3.92 -6.92
N GLY A 177 13.64 3.99 -5.80
CA GLY A 177 14.77 3.12 -5.53
C GLY A 177 16.07 3.59 -6.20
N ILE A 178 17.15 2.87 -5.91
CA ILE A 178 18.49 3.21 -6.37
C ILE A 178 18.76 2.73 -7.80
N THR A 179 19.48 3.55 -8.55
CA THR A 179 19.91 3.23 -9.92
C THR A 179 21.17 2.35 -9.95
N LYS A 180 21.41 1.68 -11.08
CA LYS A 180 22.68 0.96 -11.32
C LYS A 180 23.92 1.83 -11.10
N LYS A 181 23.86 3.11 -11.51
CA LYS A 181 24.97 4.07 -11.33
C LYS A 181 25.22 4.35 -9.85
N GLU A 182 24.18 4.55 -9.07
CA GLU A 182 24.29 4.79 -7.61
C GLU A 182 24.83 3.56 -6.87
N ILE A 183 24.37 2.35 -7.21
CA ILE A 183 24.90 1.11 -6.65
C ILE A 183 26.41 1.01 -6.88
N MET A 184 26.90 1.34 -8.08
CA MET A 184 28.34 1.36 -8.35
C MET A 184 29.08 2.38 -7.48
N MET A 185 28.50 3.55 -7.22
CA MET A 185 29.10 4.54 -6.33
C MET A 185 29.16 4.05 -4.87
N ILE A 186 28.10 3.40 -4.38
CA ILE A 186 28.05 2.80 -3.03
C ILE A 186 29.14 1.72 -2.91
N LYS A 187 29.26 0.84 -3.92
CA LYS A 187 30.30 -0.20 -3.99
C LYS A 187 31.70 0.40 -3.98
N LYS A 188 31.96 1.43 -4.79
CA LYS A 188 33.25 2.17 -4.80
C LYS A 188 33.56 2.82 -3.46
N ALA A 189 32.55 3.30 -2.74
CA ALA A 189 32.69 3.90 -1.42
C ALA A 189 33.03 2.90 -0.31
N ARG A 190 33.07 1.58 -0.61
CA ARG A 190 33.31 0.48 0.34
C ARG A 190 32.32 0.47 1.52
N ILE A 191 31.11 0.95 1.30
CA ILE A 191 30.02 0.79 2.26
C ILE A 191 29.66 -0.69 2.28
N LYS A 192 29.64 -1.31 3.46
CA LYS A 192 29.38 -2.74 3.59
C LYS A 192 27.88 -3.03 3.62
N ASN A 193 27.16 -2.29 4.44
CA ASN A 193 25.76 -2.55 4.74
C ASN A 193 24.90 -1.34 4.39
N VAL A 194 23.73 -1.61 3.82
CA VAL A 194 22.73 -0.59 3.49
C VAL A 194 21.37 -1.04 4.02
N GLU A 195 20.66 -0.11 4.65
CA GLU A 195 19.27 -0.32 5.05
C GLU A 195 18.35 -0.08 3.86
N ILE A 196 17.58 -1.10 3.50
CA ILE A 196 16.56 -1.05 2.46
C ILE A 196 15.18 -1.31 3.05
N LYS A 197 14.14 -0.80 2.38
CA LYS A 197 12.73 -1.07 2.68
C LYS A 197 12.20 -2.09 1.68
N ASN A 198 11.95 -3.30 2.15
CA ASN A 198 11.29 -4.34 1.36
C ASN A 198 9.76 -4.17 1.44
N GLY A 199 9.13 -4.07 0.28
CA GLY A 199 7.68 -4.06 0.16
C GLY A 199 7.07 -5.47 0.17
N ILE A 200 5.74 -5.51 0.14
CA ILE A 200 4.97 -6.72 -0.16
C ILE A 200 4.70 -6.69 -1.67
N PRO A 201 4.98 -7.77 -2.43
CA PRO A 201 4.76 -7.78 -3.87
C PRO A 201 3.26 -7.68 -4.19
N PHE A 202 2.82 -6.54 -4.74
CA PHE A 202 1.40 -6.27 -4.99
C PHE A 202 0.88 -6.85 -6.32
N THR A 203 1.76 -7.44 -7.14
CA THR A 203 1.40 -8.05 -8.43
C THR A 203 0.35 -9.15 -8.29
N LEU A 204 0.40 -9.94 -7.21
CA LEU A 204 -0.59 -10.98 -6.95
C LEU A 204 -1.99 -10.40 -6.69
N THR A 205 -2.07 -9.22 -6.08
CA THR A 205 -3.34 -8.51 -5.89
C THR A 205 -3.97 -8.19 -7.23
N PHE A 206 -3.22 -7.62 -8.18
CA PHE A 206 -3.73 -7.34 -9.53
C PHE A 206 -4.27 -8.59 -10.22
N LEU A 207 -3.54 -9.71 -10.15
CA LEU A 207 -3.98 -10.97 -10.74
C LEU A 207 -5.30 -11.46 -10.12
N LEU A 208 -5.37 -11.50 -8.78
CA LEU A 208 -6.56 -11.93 -8.06
C LEU A 208 -7.77 -11.02 -8.33
N THR A 209 -7.53 -9.72 -8.46
CA THR A 209 -8.56 -8.74 -8.85
C THR A 209 -9.10 -9.02 -10.23
N ILE A 210 -8.25 -9.26 -11.22
CA ILE A 210 -8.70 -9.55 -12.59
C ILE A 210 -9.55 -10.82 -12.60
N ILE A 211 -9.09 -11.89 -11.95
CA ILE A 211 -9.84 -13.16 -11.86
C ILE A 211 -11.19 -12.95 -11.20
N SER A 212 -11.22 -12.25 -10.06
CA SER A 212 -12.46 -11.99 -9.31
C SER A 212 -13.41 -11.08 -10.10
N TYR A 213 -12.87 -10.08 -10.80
CA TYR A 213 -13.65 -9.16 -11.63
C TYR A 213 -14.33 -9.89 -12.80
N TYR A 214 -13.59 -10.70 -13.54
CA TYR A 214 -14.19 -11.51 -14.62
C TYR A 214 -15.21 -12.51 -14.10
N TYR A 215 -14.98 -13.11 -12.93
CA TYR A 215 -15.97 -13.99 -12.30
C TYR A 215 -17.28 -13.26 -11.95
N LEU A 216 -17.18 -12.01 -11.46
CA LEU A 216 -18.35 -11.18 -11.13
C LEU A 216 -19.14 -10.81 -12.40
N ILE A 217 -18.46 -10.50 -13.50
CA ILE A 217 -19.11 -10.29 -14.81
C ILE A 217 -19.79 -11.58 -15.29
N SER A 218 -19.07 -12.71 -15.31
CA SER A 218 -19.62 -13.97 -15.84
C SER A 218 -20.81 -14.51 -15.04
N SER A 219 -20.89 -14.15 -13.75
CA SER A 219 -22.02 -14.51 -12.89
C SER A 219 -23.19 -13.54 -12.96
N GLY A 220 -23.11 -12.50 -13.80
CA GLY A 220 -24.16 -11.48 -13.96
C GLY A 220 -24.37 -10.61 -12.72
N ARG A 221 -23.40 -10.56 -11.81
CA ARG A 221 -23.47 -9.74 -10.59
C ARG A 221 -23.12 -8.28 -10.86
N ILE A 222 -22.47 -8.01 -11.99
CA ILE A 222 -22.02 -6.68 -12.45
C ILE A 222 -22.15 -6.65 -13.98
#